data_AF-A0A7Z7J0Q9-F1
#
_entry.id   AF-A0A7Z7J0Q9-F1
#
_cell.length_a   1.000
_cell.length_b   1.000
_cell.length_c   1.000
_cell.angle_alpha   90.00
_cell.angle_beta   90.00
_cell.angle_gamma   90.00
#
_symmetry.space_group_name_H-M   'P 1'
#
loop_
_entity.id
_entity.type
_entity.pdbx_description
1 polymer ?
#
loop_
_entity_poly.entity_id
_entity_poly.type
_entity_poly.pdbx_seq_one_letter_code
_entity_poly.pdbx_strand_id
1 'polypeptide(L)'
;MNRQELVELIAAETGDTKASTERHLDAFIKAVTETLAAGERLSLAGFGHFHATLVRRRVGWNPNAGTSVNYPPTLRVNFKPGSKLKAALGAAAEAMDTPTASPDSPPPSLIPEDQRADFLAWAREGGYDESYFNRWDSKSRQLEEDYLEARKHDHGESR
;
A
#
# COMPACT_ATOMS: atom_id res chain seq x y z
N MET A 1 7.94 9.31 -6.35
CA MET A 1 7.28 10.62 -6.62
C MET A 1 7.96 11.71 -5.82
N ASN A 2 8.91 12.41 -6.43
CA ASN A 2 9.53 13.64 -5.94
C ASN A 2 9.03 14.86 -6.76
N ARG A 3 9.51 16.08 -6.45
CA ARG A 3 9.08 17.30 -7.15
C ARG A 3 9.39 17.28 -8.65
N GLN A 4 10.54 16.78 -9.06
CA GLN A 4 10.95 16.73 -10.46
C GLN A 4 10.10 15.73 -11.24
N GLU A 5 9.85 14.55 -10.67
CA GLU A 5 8.97 13.53 -11.23
C GLU A 5 7.53 14.05 -11.40
N LEU A 6 7.03 14.86 -10.45
CA LEU A 6 5.72 15.51 -10.57
C LEU A 6 5.68 16.50 -11.75
N VAL A 7 6.72 17.32 -11.92
CA VAL A 7 6.82 18.27 -13.04
C VAL A 7 6.85 17.53 -14.38
N GLU A 8 7.55 16.40 -14.46
CA GLU A 8 7.59 15.57 -15.67
C GLU A 8 6.23 14.99 -16.02
N LEU A 9 5.49 14.47 -15.03
CA LEU A 9 4.13 13.98 -15.23
C LEU A 9 3.18 15.07 -15.70
N ILE A 10 3.20 16.24 -15.04
CA ILE A 10 2.33 17.36 -15.43
C ILE A 10 2.69 17.84 -16.84
N ALA A 11 3.99 17.94 -17.18
CA ALA A 11 4.44 18.31 -18.52
C ALA A 11 3.99 17.29 -19.58
N ALA A 12 4.06 15.99 -19.27
CA ALA A 12 3.59 14.94 -20.17
C ALA A 12 2.08 15.01 -20.42
N GLU A 13 1.29 15.28 -19.39
CA GLU A 13 -0.17 15.41 -19.48
C GLU A 13 -0.63 16.69 -20.19
N THR A 14 0.07 17.80 -19.98
CA THR A 14 -0.30 19.12 -20.52
C THR A 14 0.32 19.42 -21.88
N GLY A 15 1.38 18.70 -22.26
CA GLY A 15 2.17 19.00 -23.45
C GLY A 15 3.10 20.23 -23.29
N ASP A 16 3.18 20.79 -22.09
CA ASP A 16 4.03 21.94 -21.80
C ASP A 16 5.51 21.55 -21.64
N THR A 17 6.39 22.54 -21.77
CA THR A 17 7.81 22.36 -21.44
C THR A 17 8.01 22.21 -19.93
N LYS A 18 8.99 21.40 -19.50
CA LYS A 18 9.34 21.23 -18.08
C LYS A 18 9.53 22.57 -17.34
N ALA A 19 10.16 23.54 -17.99
CA ALA A 19 10.38 24.87 -17.44
C ALA A 19 9.08 25.68 -17.26
N SER A 20 8.12 25.56 -18.18
CA SER A 20 6.80 26.18 -18.03
C SER A 20 6.03 25.53 -16.89
N THR A 21 6.02 24.20 -16.86
CA THR A 21 5.36 23.42 -15.82
C THR A 21 5.89 23.70 -14.42
N GLU A 22 7.20 23.88 -14.27
CA GLU A 22 7.80 24.26 -12.99
C GLU A 22 7.31 25.63 -12.52
N ARG A 23 7.23 26.62 -13.42
CA ARG A 23 6.65 27.93 -13.10
C ARG A 23 5.17 27.84 -12.71
N HIS A 24 4.39 26.99 -13.39
CA HIS A 24 2.99 26.76 -13.04
C HIS A 24 2.85 26.12 -11.65
N LEU A 25 3.69 25.14 -11.33
CA LEU A 25 3.70 24.51 -10.02
C LEU A 25 4.07 25.51 -8.90
N ASP A 26 5.08 26.34 -9.13
CA ASP A 26 5.46 27.38 -8.16
C ASP A 26 4.38 28.44 -7.99
N ALA A 27 3.75 28.89 -9.08
CA ALA A 27 2.63 29.80 -9.03
C ALA A 27 1.45 29.19 -8.25
N PHE A 28 1.16 27.91 -8.46
CA PHE A 28 0.13 27.19 -7.70
C PHE A 28 0.45 27.15 -6.20
N ILE A 29 1.67 26.72 -5.81
CA ILE A 29 2.10 26.64 -4.41
C ILE A 29 1.98 28.02 -3.74
N LYS A 30 2.42 29.08 -4.45
CA LYS A 30 2.33 30.45 -3.96
C LYS A 30 0.87 30.88 -3.75
N ALA A 31 0.00 30.67 -4.74
CA ALA A 31 -1.40 31.04 -4.65
C ALA A 31 -2.12 30.31 -3.50
N VAL A 32 -1.84 29.01 -3.31
CA VAL A 32 -2.39 28.23 -2.19
C VAL A 32 -1.89 28.79 -0.85
N THR A 33 -0.61 29.12 -0.76
CA THR A 33 0.00 29.66 0.47
C THR A 33 -0.59 31.02 0.84
N GLU A 34 -0.72 31.93 -0.12
CA GLU A 34 -1.30 33.27 0.10
C GLU A 34 -2.78 33.17 0.52
N THR A 35 -3.58 32.34 -0.16
CA THR A 35 -4.98 32.11 0.18
C THR A 35 -5.14 31.60 1.61
N LEU A 36 -4.31 30.62 2.01
CA LEU A 36 -4.38 30.04 3.36
C LEU A 36 -3.84 30.98 4.43
N ALA A 37 -2.82 31.78 4.11
CA ALA A 37 -2.30 32.81 5.02
C ALA A 37 -3.33 33.90 5.31
N ALA A 38 -4.19 34.23 4.33
CA ALA A 38 -5.34 35.12 4.52
C ALA A 38 -6.47 34.50 5.37
N GLY A 39 -6.36 33.20 5.73
CA GLY A 39 -7.40 32.47 6.46
C GLY A 39 -8.57 32.03 5.57
N GLU A 40 -8.42 32.16 4.25
CA GLU A 40 -9.44 31.78 3.29
C GLU A 40 -9.39 30.28 2.99
N ARG A 41 -10.47 29.78 2.38
CA ARG A 41 -10.60 28.38 1.98
C ARG A 41 -10.40 28.25 0.48
N LEU A 42 -9.45 27.40 0.08
CA LEU A 42 -9.27 27.01 -1.32
C LEU A 42 -10.04 25.71 -1.60
N SER A 43 -10.99 25.76 -2.53
CA SER A 43 -11.78 24.60 -2.97
C SER A 43 -11.36 24.17 -4.37
N LEU A 44 -10.84 22.96 -4.51
CA LEU A 44 -10.49 22.35 -5.80
C LEU A 44 -11.51 21.25 -6.12
N ALA A 45 -12.37 21.50 -7.09
CA ALA A 45 -13.45 20.58 -7.46
C ALA A 45 -12.89 19.19 -7.79
N GLY A 46 -13.47 18.15 -7.17
CA GLY A 46 -13.03 16.77 -7.33
C GLY A 46 -11.81 16.37 -6.47
N PHE A 47 -10.85 17.27 -6.25
CA PHE A 47 -9.65 16.97 -5.47
C PHE A 47 -9.88 17.11 -3.96
N GLY A 48 -10.45 18.24 -3.51
CA GLY A 48 -10.68 18.52 -2.10
C GLY A 48 -10.60 19.99 -1.75
N HIS A 49 -10.44 20.29 -0.47
CA HIS A 49 -10.43 21.66 0.02
C HIS A 49 -9.35 21.87 1.07
N PHE A 50 -8.61 22.97 0.94
CA PHE A 50 -7.63 23.43 1.91
C PHE A 50 -8.26 24.55 2.75
N HIS A 51 -8.01 24.53 4.04
CA HIS A 51 -8.37 25.63 4.94
C HIS A 51 -7.35 25.77 6.05
N ALA A 52 -7.16 27.00 6.52
CA ALA A 52 -6.35 27.28 7.69
C ALA A 52 -7.23 27.29 8.95
N THR A 53 -6.74 26.65 10.02
CA THR A 53 -7.40 26.64 11.33
C THR A 53 -6.48 27.29 12.36
N LEU A 54 -7.01 28.25 13.11
CA LEU A 54 -6.30 28.88 14.22
C LEU A 54 -6.20 27.91 15.40
N VAL A 55 -4.98 27.48 15.70
CA VAL A 55 -4.66 26.85 16.97
C VAL A 55 -4.42 27.95 17.99
N ARG A 56 -5.31 28.01 18.97
CA ARG A 56 -5.24 29.01 20.04
C ARG A 56 -4.01 28.80 20.91
N ARG A 57 -3.54 29.89 21.50
CA ARG A 57 -2.50 29.87 22.53
C ARG A 57 -2.90 28.89 23.63
N ARG A 58 -1.95 28.07 24.07
CA ARG A 58 -2.13 27.20 25.23
C ARG A 58 -0.81 27.07 26.00
N VAL A 59 -0.93 26.74 27.27
CA VAL A 59 0.19 26.33 28.10
C VAL A 59 0.19 24.81 28.15
N GLY A 60 1.34 24.19 27.88
CA GLY A 60 1.49 22.75 27.93
C GLY A 60 2.79 22.35 28.60
N TRP A 61 2.81 21.13 29.12
CA TRP A 61 4.02 20.56 29.69
C TRP A 61 4.88 19.93 28.58
N ASN A 62 6.17 20.26 28.55
CA ASN A 62 7.12 19.56 27.68
C ASN A 62 7.91 18.52 28.50
N PRO A 63 7.68 17.20 28.30
CA PRO A 63 8.36 16.15 29.04
C PRO A 63 9.88 16.22 28.91
N ASN A 64 10.38 16.67 27.75
CA ASN A 64 11.82 16.73 27.47
C ASN A 64 12.52 17.89 28.19
N ALA A 65 11.79 18.97 28.48
CA ALA A 65 12.32 20.18 29.13
C ALA A 65 11.96 20.28 30.62
N GLY A 66 11.13 19.36 31.13
CA GLY A 66 10.68 19.34 32.53
C GLY A 66 10.00 20.62 33.00
N THR A 67 9.47 21.43 32.07
CA THR A 67 8.95 22.77 32.34
C THR A 67 7.69 23.06 31.53
N SER A 68 6.91 24.01 32.04
CA SER A 68 5.73 24.53 31.37
C SER A 68 6.13 25.45 30.22
N VAL A 69 5.68 25.15 29.00
CA VAL A 69 5.96 25.91 27.78
C VAL A 69 4.69 26.60 27.29
N ASN A 70 4.83 27.87 26.93
CA ASN A 70 3.75 28.65 26.31
C ASN A 70 3.82 28.48 24.79
N TYR A 71 2.77 27.91 24.20
CA TYR A 71 2.66 27.73 22.76
C TYR A 71 1.91 28.92 22.17
N PRO A 72 2.56 29.75 21.33
CA PRO A 72 1.90 30.88 20.69
C PRO A 72 0.79 30.38 19.74
N PRO A 73 -0.20 31.24 19.42
CA PRO A 73 -1.21 30.89 18.44
C PRO A 73 -0.56 30.66 17.07
N THR A 74 -1.01 29.63 16.35
CA THR A 74 -0.47 29.26 15.03
C THR A 74 -1.60 28.87 14.09
N LEU A 75 -1.42 29.14 12.80
CA LEU A 75 -2.31 28.63 11.77
C LEU A 75 -1.83 27.24 11.33
N ARG A 76 -2.77 26.29 11.25
CA ARG A 76 -2.52 24.96 10.69
C ARG A 76 -3.31 24.77 9.41
N VAL A 77 -2.64 24.29 8.37
CA VAL A 77 -3.29 23.91 7.11
C VAL A 77 -3.93 22.54 7.30
N ASN A 78 -5.20 22.44 6.93
CA ASN A 78 -5.95 21.19 6.91
C ASN A 78 -6.47 20.95 5.48
N PHE A 79 -6.24 19.74 4.96
CA PHE A 79 -6.76 19.29 3.69
C PHE A 79 -7.89 18.28 3.91
N LYS A 80 -9.06 18.54 3.30
CA LYS A 80 -10.18 17.58 3.27
C LYS A 80 -10.30 17.00 1.86
N PRO A 81 -10.00 15.71 1.65
CA PRO A 81 -10.08 15.08 0.34
C PRO A 81 -11.53 15.06 -0.18
N GLY A 82 -11.69 15.38 -1.45
CA GLY A 82 -12.97 15.37 -2.17
C GLY A 82 -13.45 13.96 -2.49
N SER A 83 -14.69 13.85 -2.98
CA SER A 83 -15.30 12.56 -3.32
C SER A 83 -14.54 11.82 -4.42
N LYS A 84 -14.09 12.50 -5.48
CA LYS A 84 -13.34 11.85 -6.57
C LYS A 84 -12.00 11.30 -6.09
N LEU A 85 -11.26 12.05 -5.27
CA LEU A 85 -9.99 11.58 -4.70
C LEU A 85 -10.21 10.36 -3.80
N LYS A 86 -11.24 10.37 -2.94
CA LYS A 86 -11.57 9.21 -2.11
C LYS A 86 -11.97 7.99 -2.94
N ALA A 87 -12.76 8.18 -4.00
CA ALA A 87 -13.17 7.09 -4.87
C ALA A 87 -11.97 6.48 -5.62
N ALA A 88 -11.06 7.31 -6.13
CA ALA A 88 -9.84 6.84 -6.77
C ALA A 88 -8.95 6.05 -5.80
N LEU A 89 -8.85 6.48 -4.54
CA LEU A 89 -8.12 5.75 -3.50
C LEU A 89 -8.82 4.46 -3.08
N GLY A 90 -10.16 4.45 -3.05
CA GLY A 90 -10.95 3.23 -2.79
C GLY A 90 -10.76 2.19 -3.88
N ALA A 91 -10.86 2.58 -5.15
CA ALA A 91 -10.59 1.70 -6.28
C ALA A 91 -9.13 1.22 -6.33
N ALA A 92 -8.17 2.08 -5.95
CA ALA A 92 -6.78 1.67 -5.81
C ALA A 92 -6.58 0.70 -4.64
N ALA A 93 -7.28 0.88 -3.53
CA ALA A 93 -7.28 -0.06 -2.42
C ALA A 93 -7.89 -1.40 -2.84
N GLU A 94 -9.01 -1.43 -3.56
CA GLU A 94 -9.61 -2.65 -4.12
C GLU A 94 -8.68 -3.34 -5.14
N ALA A 95 -7.91 -2.58 -5.94
CA ALA A 95 -6.91 -3.11 -6.86
C ALA A 95 -5.62 -3.59 -6.18
N MET A 96 -5.32 -3.11 -4.97
CA MET A 96 -4.22 -3.60 -4.14
C MET A 96 -4.67 -4.73 -3.20
N ASP A 97 -5.97 -4.80 -2.90
CA ASP A 97 -6.67 -5.83 -2.14
C ASP A 97 -7.26 -6.92 -3.05
N THR A 98 -7.03 -6.87 -4.38
CA THR A 98 -7.29 -8.04 -5.21
C THR A 98 -6.43 -9.18 -4.67
N PRO A 99 -7.04 -10.28 -4.21
CA PRO A 99 -6.30 -11.35 -3.62
C PRO A 99 -5.44 -12.01 -4.70
N THR A 100 -4.12 -11.86 -4.58
CA THR A 100 -3.25 -13.01 -4.81
C THR A 100 -3.63 -14.04 -3.74
N ALA A 101 -4.61 -14.88 -4.07
CA ALA A 101 -5.24 -15.92 -3.23
C ALA A 101 -5.78 -15.43 -1.86
N SER A 102 -7.09 -15.57 -1.64
CA SER A 102 -7.72 -15.30 -0.34
C SER A 102 -6.97 -16.00 0.80
N PRO A 103 -6.81 -15.38 1.99
CA PRO A 103 -6.19 -16.03 3.15
C PRO A 103 -6.96 -17.26 3.68
N ASP A 104 -8.20 -17.47 3.24
CA ASP A 104 -9.01 -18.67 3.52
C ASP A 104 -9.10 -19.64 2.33
N SER A 105 -8.40 -19.38 1.22
CA SER A 105 -8.26 -20.34 0.13
C SER A 105 -6.92 -21.05 0.23
N PRO A 106 -6.87 -22.39 0.11
CA PRO A 106 -5.61 -23.11 0.07
C PRO A 106 -4.69 -22.46 -0.98
N PRO A 107 -3.39 -22.25 -0.69
CA PRO A 107 -2.46 -21.99 -1.77
C PRO A 107 -2.59 -23.12 -2.81
N PRO A 108 -2.49 -22.81 -4.12
CA PRO A 108 -2.57 -23.85 -5.15
C PRO A 108 -1.49 -24.89 -4.85
N SER A 109 -1.90 -26.14 -4.67
CA SER A 109 -0.99 -27.26 -4.41
C SER A 109 0.05 -27.35 -5.52
N LEU A 110 1.31 -27.60 -5.15
CA LEU A 110 2.40 -27.82 -6.12
C LEU A 110 2.24 -29.17 -6.84
N ILE A 111 1.40 -30.05 -6.30
CA ILE A 111 1.14 -31.38 -6.85
C ILE A 111 0.04 -31.27 -7.92
N PRO A 112 0.33 -31.66 -9.18
CA PRO A 112 -0.68 -31.79 -10.23
C PRO A 112 -1.85 -32.69 -9.79
N GLU A 113 -3.09 -32.39 -10.21
CA GLU A 113 -4.29 -33.13 -9.76
C GLU A 113 -4.22 -34.65 -10.07
N ASP A 114 -3.56 -35.02 -11.16
CA ASP A 114 -3.31 -36.41 -11.57
C ASP A 114 -2.34 -37.15 -10.63
N GLN A 115 -1.50 -36.43 -9.90
CA GLN A 115 -0.49 -36.98 -8.97
C GLN A 115 -0.94 -36.90 -7.51
N ARG A 116 -2.09 -36.28 -7.23
CA ARG A 116 -2.59 -36.07 -5.87
C ARG A 116 -2.84 -37.39 -5.12
N ALA A 117 -3.31 -38.42 -5.82
CA ALA A 117 -3.57 -39.73 -5.23
C ALA A 117 -2.26 -40.43 -4.78
N ASP A 118 -1.23 -40.39 -5.63
CA ASP A 118 0.10 -40.95 -5.35
C ASP A 118 0.75 -40.22 -4.16
N PHE A 119 0.66 -38.88 -4.16
CA PHE A 119 1.16 -38.05 -3.07
C PHE A 119 0.52 -38.39 -1.72
N LEU A 120 -0.81 -38.55 -1.69
CA LEU A 120 -1.53 -38.91 -0.45
C LEU A 120 -1.16 -40.32 0.05
N ALA A 121 -0.85 -41.24 -0.86
CA ALA A 121 -0.37 -42.57 -0.49
C ALA A 121 1.04 -42.50 0.15
N TRP A 122 1.96 -41.78 -0.49
CA TRP A 122 3.32 -41.53 0.03
C TRP A 122 3.30 -40.82 1.39
N ALA A 123 2.47 -39.78 1.52
CA ALA A 123 2.32 -39.05 2.78
C ALA A 123 1.82 -39.95 3.91
N ARG A 124 0.86 -40.86 3.62
CA ARG A 124 0.34 -41.82 4.60
C ARG A 124 1.40 -42.83 5.05
N GLU A 125 2.27 -43.28 4.16
CA GLU A 125 3.42 -44.13 4.51
C GLU A 125 4.43 -43.39 5.41
N GLY A 126 4.63 -42.09 5.19
CA GLY A 126 5.42 -41.21 6.06
C GLY A 126 4.76 -40.85 7.39
N GLY A 127 3.54 -41.34 7.66
CA GLY A 127 2.79 -41.07 8.90
C GLY A 127 2.02 -39.75 8.91
N TYR A 128 1.82 -39.11 7.75
CA TYR A 128 1.05 -37.88 7.60
C TYR A 128 -0.37 -38.18 7.10
N ASP A 129 -1.38 -37.55 7.71
CA ASP A 129 -2.77 -37.67 7.30
C ASP A 129 -3.24 -36.49 6.44
N GLU A 130 -4.41 -36.63 5.81
CA GLU A 130 -4.98 -35.61 4.92
C GLU A 130 -5.31 -34.29 5.68
N SER A 131 -5.42 -34.35 7.01
CA SER A 131 -5.70 -33.18 7.86
C SER A 131 -4.49 -32.23 7.97
N TYR A 132 -3.27 -32.71 7.72
CA TYR A 132 -2.06 -31.87 7.69
C TYR A 132 -2.05 -30.89 6.51
N PHE A 133 -2.73 -31.18 5.40
CA PHE A 133 -2.77 -30.31 4.23
C PHE A 133 -3.86 -29.24 4.30
N ASN A 134 -4.82 -29.38 5.22
CA ASN A 134 -5.87 -28.40 5.48
C ASN A 134 -5.42 -27.25 6.42
N ARG A 135 -4.23 -27.34 7.01
CA ARG A 135 -3.67 -26.30 7.91
C ARG A 135 -2.84 -25.24 7.17
N TRP A 136 -2.51 -25.48 5.90
CA TRP A 136 -1.78 -24.57 5.01
C TRP A 136 -0.54 -23.93 5.66
N ASP A 137 0.19 -24.72 6.44
CA ASP A 137 1.40 -24.27 7.14
C ASP A 137 2.67 -24.53 6.32
N SER A 138 3.81 -24.01 6.77
CA SER A 138 5.10 -24.20 6.10
C SER A 138 5.50 -25.67 5.96
N LYS A 139 4.95 -26.56 6.81
CA LYS A 139 5.25 -27.99 6.82
C LYS A 139 4.47 -28.74 5.73
N SER A 140 3.23 -28.32 5.44
CA SER A 140 2.47 -28.84 4.29
C SER A 140 3.21 -28.60 2.97
N ARG A 141 3.81 -27.42 2.80
CA ARG A 141 4.57 -27.05 1.60
C ARG A 141 5.87 -27.85 1.44
N GLN A 142 6.61 -28.03 2.54
CA GLN A 142 7.82 -28.84 2.54
C GLN A 142 7.54 -30.29 2.12
N LEU A 143 6.41 -30.87 2.56
CA LEU A 143 6.02 -32.23 2.18
C LEU A 143 5.71 -32.38 0.69
N GLU A 144 5.07 -31.39 0.07
CA GLU A 144 4.85 -31.39 -1.39
C GLU A 144 6.18 -31.32 -2.15
N GLU A 145 7.13 -30.50 -1.68
CA GLU A 145 8.47 -30.39 -2.25
C GLU A 145 9.28 -31.69 -2.07
N ASP A 146 9.26 -32.28 -0.88
CA ASP A 146 9.95 -33.54 -0.56
C ASP A 146 9.42 -34.70 -1.41
N TYR A 147 8.10 -34.76 -1.66
CA TYR A 147 7.50 -35.75 -2.56
C TYR A 147 7.98 -35.55 -4.01
N LEU A 148 7.97 -34.30 -4.50
CA LEU A 148 8.43 -34.00 -5.86
C LEU A 148 9.94 -34.30 -6.01
N GLU A 149 10.73 -34.11 -4.96
CA GLU A 149 12.16 -34.44 -4.94
C GLU A 149 12.39 -35.96 -4.89
N ALA A 150 11.66 -36.70 -4.06
CA ALA A 150 11.71 -38.16 -4.02
C ALA A 150 11.33 -38.78 -5.38
N ARG A 151 10.29 -38.24 -6.04
CA ARG A 151 9.87 -38.70 -7.37
C ARG A 151 10.88 -38.36 -8.47
N LYS A 152 11.57 -37.21 -8.37
CA LYS A 152 12.69 -36.88 -9.27
C LYS A 152 13.85 -37.85 -9.10
N HIS A 153 14.09 -38.34 -7.89
CA HIS A 153 15.15 -39.32 -7.61
C HIS A 153 14.79 -40.72 -8.19
N ASP A 154 13.53 -41.15 -8.07
CA ASP A 154 13.04 -42.42 -8.65
C ASP A 154 13.02 -42.43 -10.20
N HIS A 155 12.84 -41.28 -10.84
CA HIS A 155 13.01 -41.13 -12.30
C HIS A 155 14.44 -40.77 -12.74
N GLY A 156 15.37 -40.63 -11.79
CA GLY A 156 16.78 -40.33 -12.02
C GLY A 156 17.69 -41.55 -12.17
N GLU A 157 17.24 -42.75 -11.75
CA GLU A 157 17.95 -44.02 -11.97
C GLU A 157 17.34 -44.82 -13.13
N SER A 158 17.47 -44.28 -14.34
CA SER A 158 17.45 -45.11 -15.55
C SER A 158 18.32 -44.44 -16.59
N ARG A 159 19.62 -44.70 -16.46
CA ARG A 159 20.61 -44.54 -17.51
C ARG A 159 21.21 -45.90 -17.82
#